data_AF-A0A2D0KTD4-F1
#
_entry.id   AF-A0A2D0KTD4-F1
#
_cell.length_a   1.000
_cell.length_b   1.000
_cell.length_c   1.000
_cell.angle_alpha   90.00
_cell.angle_beta   90.00
_cell.angle_gamma   90.00
#
_symmetry.space_group_name_H-M   'P 1'
#
loop_
_entity.id
_entity.type
_entity.pdbx_description
1 polymer ?
#
loop_
_entity_poly.entity_id
_entity_poly.type
_entity_poly.pdbx_seq_one_letter_code
_entity_poly.pdbx_strand_id
1 'polypeptide(L)'
;MENQILTQLYGRGWAFPPDFSLEKGVEMAEGANDVRQSLHILFSTEPGERLMRENYGSGLNDFMFENMRNELFAEIETRIHDSILRYEPRADITDIQVNQAPNKKNTLQVHVMYRLRGSDINQNIQGTLALSEGGKMEVI
;
A
#
# COMPACT_ATOMS: atom_id res chain seq x y z
N MET A 1 7.82 -10.33 23.24
CA MET A 1 6.46 -10.87 23.47
C MET A 1 5.43 -10.23 22.54
N GLU A 2 5.34 -8.90 22.43
CA GLU A 2 4.42 -8.23 21.47
C GLU A 2 4.55 -8.74 20.03
N ASN A 3 5.77 -8.85 19.50
CA ASN A 3 5.96 -9.29 18.12
C ASN A 3 5.42 -10.71 17.88
N GLN A 4 5.59 -11.63 18.83
CA GLN A 4 5.04 -13.00 18.71
C GLN A 4 3.52 -13.03 18.71
N ILE A 5 2.87 -12.16 19.49
CA ILE A 5 1.41 -12.04 19.52
C ILE A 5 0.90 -11.50 18.17
N LEU A 6 1.59 -10.50 17.61
CA LEU A 6 1.25 -9.95 16.30
C LEU A 6 1.43 -10.98 15.18
N THR A 7 2.50 -11.78 15.23
CA THR A 7 2.72 -12.90 14.29
C THR A 7 1.60 -13.95 14.38
N GLN A 8 1.07 -14.22 15.58
CA GLN A 8 -0.07 -15.13 15.74
C GLN A 8 -1.37 -14.57 15.16
N LEU A 9 -1.59 -13.25 15.25
CA LEU A 9 -2.81 -12.60 14.77
C LEU A 9 -2.80 -12.37 13.25
N TYR A 10 -1.70 -11.88 12.70
CA TYR A 10 -1.62 -11.46 11.29
C TYR A 10 -0.87 -12.44 10.40
N GLY A 11 -0.22 -13.44 11.00
CA GLY A 11 0.46 -14.52 10.29
C GLY A 11 1.90 -14.20 9.90
N ARG A 12 2.41 -15.04 9.01
CA ARG A 12 3.75 -14.97 8.45
C ARG A 12 3.70 -15.29 6.96
N GLY A 13 4.27 -14.41 6.14
CA GLY A 13 4.30 -14.50 4.68
C GLY A 13 5.72 -14.33 4.13
N TRP A 14 5.88 -14.54 2.84
CA TRP A 14 7.16 -14.24 2.17
C TRP A 14 7.39 -12.74 2.19
N ALA A 15 8.62 -12.31 2.47
CA ALA A 15 8.95 -10.91 2.41
C ALA A 15 8.80 -10.37 0.97
N PHE A 16 8.40 -9.12 0.86
CA PHE A 16 8.47 -8.33 -0.35
C PHE A 16 9.42 -7.14 -0.16
N PRO A 17 10.45 -6.98 -1.02
CA PRO A 17 10.83 -7.87 -2.12
C PRO A 17 11.27 -9.28 -1.65
N PRO A 18 11.04 -10.35 -2.44
CA PRO A 18 11.50 -11.69 -2.09
C PRO A 18 13.03 -11.76 -2.03
N ASP A 19 13.56 -12.20 -0.90
CA ASP A 19 14.99 -12.35 -0.67
C ASP A 19 15.31 -13.74 -0.11
N PHE A 20 16.49 -14.25 -0.43
CA PHE A 20 16.92 -15.60 -0.09
C PHE A 20 18.34 -15.60 0.49
N SER A 21 18.49 -16.18 1.67
CA SER A 21 19.78 -16.37 2.34
C SER A 21 20.07 -17.86 2.54
N LEU A 22 21.36 -18.23 2.50
CA LEU A 22 21.78 -19.62 2.70
C LEU A 22 21.46 -20.14 4.11
N GLU A 23 21.44 -19.25 5.11
CA GLU A 23 21.20 -19.63 6.51
C GLU A 23 19.72 -19.78 6.84
N LYS A 24 18.85 -18.91 6.31
CA LYS A 24 17.44 -18.84 6.70
C LYS A 24 16.46 -19.29 5.61
N GLY A 25 16.95 -19.53 4.40
CA GLY A 25 16.12 -19.79 3.24
C GLY A 25 15.45 -18.49 2.77
N VAL A 26 14.13 -18.52 2.61
CA VAL A 26 13.37 -17.32 2.22
C VAL A 26 13.21 -16.38 3.42
N GLU A 27 13.47 -15.09 3.21
CA GLU A 27 13.16 -14.07 4.20
C GLU A 27 11.65 -13.91 4.34
N MET A 28 11.17 -13.85 5.58
CA MET A 28 9.75 -13.87 5.88
C MET A 28 9.34 -12.58 6.58
N ALA A 29 8.19 -12.05 6.18
CA ALA A 29 7.52 -10.98 6.88
C ALA A 29 6.56 -11.55 7.91
N GLU A 30 6.51 -10.93 9.09
CA GLU A 30 5.73 -11.42 10.22
C GLU A 30 4.87 -10.32 10.82
N GLY A 31 3.68 -10.69 11.28
CA GLY A 31 2.81 -9.84 12.07
C GLY A 31 2.48 -8.53 11.36
N ALA A 32 2.78 -7.42 12.04
CA ALA A 32 2.53 -6.09 11.52
C ALA A 32 3.29 -5.78 10.21
N ASN A 33 4.51 -6.32 10.04
CA ASN A 33 5.28 -6.07 8.83
C ASN A 33 4.69 -6.80 7.61
N ASP A 34 4.05 -7.97 7.81
CA ASP A 34 3.34 -8.67 6.74
C ASP A 34 2.15 -7.84 6.20
N VAL A 35 1.41 -7.20 7.10
CA VAL A 35 0.30 -6.29 6.72
C VAL A 35 0.83 -5.09 5.92
N ARG A 36 1.90 -4.44 6.39
CA ARG A 36 2.53 -3.32 5.68
C ARG A 36 3.02 -3.71 4.29
N GLN A 37 3.64 -4.89 4.16
CA GLN A 37 4.12 -5.39 2.86
C GLN A 37 2.98 -5.81 1.93
N SER A 38 1.88 -6.34 2.46
CA SER A 38 0.68 -6.61 1.67
C SER A 38 0.09 -5.34 1.06
N LEU A 39 0.01 -4.24 1.83
CA LEU A 39 -0.36 -2.91 1.32
C LEU A 39 0.62 -2.42 0.24
N HIS A 40 1.92 -2.61 0.46
CA HIS A 40 2.93 -2.28 -0.54
C HIS A 40 2.68 -3.03 -1.87
N ILE A 41 2.46 -4.36 -1.79
CA ILE A 41 2.14 -5.18 -2.97
C ILE A 41 0.86 -4.68 -3.65
N LEU A 42 -0.19 -4.36 -2.89
CA LEU A 42 -1.45 -3.83 -3.42
C LEU A 42 -1.23 -2.55 -4.23
N PHE A 43 -0.49 -1.58 -3.69
CA PHE A 43 -0.24 -0.30 -4.36
C PHE A 43 0.74 -0.40 -5.53
N SER A 44 1.65 -1.37 -5.51
CA SER A 44 2.57 -1.64 -6.63
C SER A 44 2.00 -2.57 -7.70
N THR A 45 0.74 -3.02 -7.56
CA THR A 45 0.07 -3.89 -8.53
C THR A 45 -1.12 -3.19 -9.16
N GLU A 46 -1.26 -3.34 -10.48
CA GLU A 46 -2.41 -2.86 -11.22
C GLU A 46 -3.42 -3.98 -11.51
N PRO A 47 -4.73 -3.66 -11.58
CA PRO A 47 -5.74 -4.60 -12.06
C PRO A 47 -5.35 -5.17 -13.43
N GLY A 48 -5.49 -6.48 -13.58
CA GLY A 48 -5.12 -7.25 -14.77
C GLY A 48 -3.73 -7.88 -14.73
N GLU A 49 -2.84 -7.45 -13.81
CA GLU A 49 -1.48 -8.00 -13.74
C GLU A 49 -1.42 -9.41 -13.12
N ARG A 50 -2.37 -9.76 -12.25
CA ARG A 50 -2.37 -11.06 -11.54
C ARG A 50 -3.19 -12.11 -12.28
N LEU A 51 -2.53 -13.22 -12.62
CA LEU A 51 -3.16 -14.39 -13.21
C LEU A 51 -4.34 -14.89 -12.34
N MET A 52 -5.50 -15.11 -12.97
CA MET A 52 -6.75 -15.54 -12.31
C MET A 52 -7.27 -14.58 -11.21
N ARG A 53 -6.73 -13.37 -11.11
CA ARG A 53 -7.12 -12.33 -10.15
C ARG A 53 -7.11 -10.95 -10.81
N GLU A 54 -7.85 -10.83 -11.91
CA GLU A 54 -7.88 -9.63 -12.76
C GLU A 54 -8.27 -8.35 -11.99
N ASN A 55 -9.12 -8.45 -10.97
CA ASN A 55 -9.54 -7.26 -10.23
C ASN A 55 -8.53 -6.76 -9.17
N TYR A 56 -7.49 -7.55 -8.85
CA TYR A 56 -6.55 -7.21 -7.77
C TYR A 56 -5.57 -6.12 -8.21
N GLY A 57 -5.45 -5.07 -7.41
CA GLY A 57 -4.55 -3.94 -7.62
C GLY A 57 -5.16 -2.64 -7.10
N SER A 58 -4.38 -1.58 -7.09
CA SER A 58 -4.85 -0.25 -6.64
C SER A 58 -5.53 0.56 -7.74
N GLY A 59 -5.20 0.31 -9.01
CA GLY A 59 -5.78 1.01 -10.15
C GLY A 59 -5.39 2.49 -10.18
N LEU A 60 -4.32 2.88 -9.51
CA LEU A 60 -3.93 4.29 -9.40
C LEU A 60 -3.40 4.84 -10.73
N ASN A 61 -3.05 3.95 -11.67
CA ASN A 61 -2.63 4.35 -13.01
C ASN A 61 -3.76 4.98 -13.83
N ASP A 62 -5.04 4.80 -13.45
CA ASP A 62 -6.17 5.46 -14.11
C ASP A 62 -6.07 6.99 -14.03
N PHE A 63 -5.39 7.52 -13.01
CA PHE A 63 -5.25 8.95 -12.75
C PHE A 63 -4.04 9.59 -13.44
N MET A 64 -3.29 8.81 -14.23
CA MET A 64 -2.11 9.32 -14.92
C MET A 64 -2.49 10.35 -15.96
N PHE A 65 -1.65 11.39 -16.11
CA PHE A 65 -1.87 12.54 -16.99
C PHE A 65 -3.12 13.39 -16.67
N GLU A 66 -3.83 13.12 -15.58
CA GLU A 66 -4.89 13.98 -15.08
C GLU A 66 -4.33 15.31 -14.54
N ASN A 67 -5.17 16.34 -14.59
CA ASN A 67 -4.80 17.64 -14.04
C ASN A 67 -4.90 17.65 -12.53
N MET A 68 -3.92 18.24 -11.83
CA MET A 68 -3.96 18.38 -10.38
C MET A 68 -5.05 19.36 -9.96
N ARG A 69 -6.14 18.82 -9.41
CA ARG A 69 -7.28 19.54 -8.87
C ARG A 69 -7.77 18.82 -7.62
N ASN A 70 -8.47 19.52 -6.73
CA ASN A 70 -8.91 18.95 -5.45
C ASN A 70 -9.82 17.73 -5.63
N GLU A 71 -10.58 17.68 -6.72
CA GLU A 71 -11.44 16.56 -7.08
C GLU A 71 -10.63 15.30 -7.39
N LEU A 72 -9.49 15.43 -8.07
CA LEU A 72 -8.58 14.32 -8.32
C LEU A 72 -8.04 13.76 -6.99
N PHE A 73 -7.72 14.62 -6.03
CA PHE A 73 -7.22 14.18 -4.73
C PHE A 73 -8.29 13.37 -3.97
N ALA A 74 -9.53 13.85 -3.96
CA ALA A 74 -10.65 13.14 -3.35
C ALA A 74 -10.95 11.79 -4.05
N GLU A 75 -10.83 11.73 -5.38
CA GLU A 75 -10.97 10.49 -6.14
C GLU A 75 -9.87 9.47 -5.81
N ILE A 76 -8.61 9.92 -5.69
CA ILE A 76 -7.49 9.08 -5.28
C ILE A 76 -7.68 8.58 -3.85
N GLU A 77 -8.07 9.45 -2.92
CA GLU A 77 -8.37 9.07 -1.52
C GLU A 77 -9.45 7.98 -1.47
N THR A 78 -10.54 8.16 -2.22
CA THR A 78 -11.63 7.18 -2.33
C THR A 78 -11.12 5.86 -2.93
N ARG A 79 -10.31 5.92 -4.00
CA ARG A 79 -9.76 4.72 -4.64
C ARG A 79 -8.87 3.93 -3.70
N ILE A 80 -7.99 4.61 -2.96
CA ILE A 80 -7.11 3.98 -1.97
C ILE A 80 -7.94 3.33 -0.87
N HIS A 81 -8.92 4.06 -0.34
CA HIS A 81 -9.80 3.58 0.70
C HIS A 81 -10.51 2.29 0.29
N ASP A 82 -11.15 2.29 -0.89
CA ASP A 82 -11.90 1.14 -1.39
C ASP A 82 -10.99 -0.06 -1.71
N SER A 83 -9.78 0.20 -2.20
CA SER A 83 -8.80 -0.85 -2.51
C SER A 83 -8.33 -1.55 -1.24
N ILE A 84 -8.00 -0.80 -0.19
CA ILE A 84 -7.62 -1.38 1.11
C ILE A 84 -8.80 -2.14 1.71
N LEU A 85 -9.99 -1.54 1.72
CA LEU A 85 -11.19 -2.18 2.29
C LEU A 85 -11.49 -3.53 1.63
N ARG A 86 -11.24 -3.65 0.32
CA ARG A 86 -11.48 -4.87 -0.44
C ARG A 86 -10.38 -5.92 -0.28
N TYR A 87 -9.12 -5.50 -0.27
CA TYR A 87 -7.99 -6.42 -0.42
C TYR A 87 -7.12 -6.60 0.82
N GLU A 88 -7.22 -5.72 1.82
CA GLU A 88 -6.44 -5.81 3.06
C GLU A 88 -7.31 -5.59 4.32
N PRO A 89 -8.12 -6.59 4.71
CA PRO A 89 -9.07 -6.47 5.83
C PRO A 89 -8.41 -6.43 7.22
N ARG A 90 -7.08 -6.59 7.30
CA ARG A 90 -6.29 -6.50 8.55
C ARG A 90 -5.88 -5.05 8.87
N ALA A 91 -6.01 -4.13 7.91
CA ALA A 91 -5.69 -2.71 8.08
C ALA A 91 -6.97 -1.86 8.11
N ASP A 92 -7.28 -1.27 9.26
CA ASP A 92 -8.39 -0.33 9.42
C ASP A 92 -7.88 1.09 9.15
N ILE A 93 -8.31 1.73 8.07
CA ILE A 93 -7.87 3.09 7.71
C ILE A 93 -8.35 4.09 8.76
N THR A 94 -7.44 4.97 9.19
CA THR A 94 -7.75 6.07 10.11
C THR A 94 -7.69 7.43 9.43
N ASP A 95 -6.79 7.62 8.47
CA ASP A 95 -6.65 8.87 7.72
C ASP A 95 -5.95 8.61 6.37
N ILE A 96 -6.30 9.38 5.34
CA ILE A 96 -5.61 9.39 4.04
C ILE A 96 -5.37 10.84 3.67
N GLN A 97 -4.12 11.17 3.33
CA GLN A 97 -3.74 12.51 2.90
C GLN A 97 -3.08 12.44 1.53
N VAL A 98 -3.64 13.16 0.57
CA VAL A 98 -3.05 13.31 -0.77
C VAL A 98 -2.66 14.77 -0.99
N ASN A 99 -1.36 15.02 -1.17
CA ASN A 99 -0.81 16.36 -1.33
C ASN A 99 0.11 16.43 -2.54
N GLN A 100 0.23 17.61 -3.16
CA GLN A 100 1.27 17.82 -4.17
C GLN A 100 2.65 17.82 -3.52
N ALA A 101 3.61 17.11 -4.12
CA ALA A 101 4.98 17.06 -3.64
C ALA A 101 5.64 18.45 -3.76
N PRO A 102 6.25 18.98 -2.69
CA PRO A 102 6.81 20.35 -2.69
C PRO A 102 7.92 20.55 -3.73
N ASN A 103 8.68 19.49 -4.03
CA ASN A 103 9.84 19.55 -4.91
C ASN A 103 9.58 19.01 -6.33
N LYS A 104 8.38 18.46 -6.60
CA LYS A 104 8.03 17.84 -7.89
C LYS A 104 6.60 18.22 -8.28
N LYS A 105 6.44 19.19 -9.19
CA LYS A 105 5.14 19.73 -9.59
C LYS A 105 4.16 18.70 -10.15
N ASN A 106 4.65 17.58 -10.70
CA ASN A 106 3.82 16.55 -11.31
C ASN A 106 3.73 15.26 -10.45
N THR A 107 4.07 15.35 -9.16
CA THR A 107 4.04 14.21 -8.25
C THR A 107 3.11 14.49 -7.09
N LEU A 108 2.27 13.52 -6.77
CA LEU A 108 1.46 13.49 -5.55
C LEU A 108 2.16 12.64 -4.50
N GLN A 109 2.14 13.10 -3.26
CA GLN A 109 2.50 12.35 -2.07
C GLN A 109 1.22 11.85 -1.42
N VAL A 110 1.18 10.55 -1.18
CA VAL A 110 0.08 9.86 -0.52
C VAL A 110 0.59 9.36 0.82
N HIS A 111 -0.12 9.70 1.88
CA HIS A 111 0.14 9.20 3.22
C HIS A 111 -1.13 8.52 3.75
N VAL A 112 -1.03 7.23 4.03
CA VAL A 112 -2.13 6.42 4.56
C VAL A 112 -1.80 6.05 5.99
N MET A 113 -2.63 6.49 6.93
CA MET A 113 -2.58 6.07 8.32
C MET A 113 -3.64 5.00 8.55
N TYR A 114 -3.24 3.93 9.21
CA TYR A 114 -4.13 2.82 9.51
C TYR A 114 -3.79 2.20 10.86
N ARG A 115 -4.77 1.53 11.45
CA ARG A 115 -4.61 0.73 12.65
C ARG A 115 -4.69 -0.74 12.29
N LEU A 116 -3.87 -1.56 12.93
CA LEU A 116 -3.97 -3.00 12.78
C LEU A 116 -5.25 -3.51 13.46
N ARG A 117 -6.08 -4.21 12.71
CA ARG A 117 -7.41 -4.63 13.17
C ARG A 117 -7.31 -5.60 14.34
N GLY A 118 -7.86 -5.20 15.48
CA GLY A 118 -7.79 -5.98 16.72
C GLY A 118 -6.60 -5.63 17.62
N SER A 119 -5.85 -4.58 17.31
CA SER A 119 -4.90 -3.96 18.24
C SER A 119 -5.00 -2.43 18.21
N ASP A 120 -4.40 -1.76 19.20
CA ASP A 120 -4.29 -0.29 19.24
C ASP A 120 -3.00 0.23 18.58
N ILE A 121 -2.43 -0.57 17.68
CA ILE A 121 -1.17 -0.23 17.01
C ILE A 121 -1.48 0.53 15.73
N ASN A 122 -1.13 1.82 15.74
CA ASN A 122 -1.19 2.67 14.55
C ASN A 122 0.07 2.51 13.72
N GLN A 123 -0.11 2.44 12.41
CA GLN A 123 0.94 2.39 11.41
C GLN A 123 0.63 3.39 10.30
N ASN A 124 1.64 3.64 9.48
CA ASN A 124 1.46 4.41 8.26
C ASN A 124 2.23 3.76 7.11
N ILE A 125 1.82 4.13 5.91
CA ILE A 125 2.51 3.83 4.67
C ILE A 125 2.44 5.07 3.79
N GLN A 126 3.56 5.41 3.18
CA GLN A 126 3.70 6.58 2.34
C GLN A 126 4.14 6.16 0.95
N GLY A 127 3.77 6.95 -0.05
CA GLY A 127 4.25 6.73 -1.40
C GLY A 127 4.05 7.94 -2.29
N THR A 128 4.58 7.84 -3.49
CA THR A 128 4.49 8.88 -4.50
C THR A 128 3.86 8.37 -5.78
N LEU A 129 2.95 9.16 -6.34
CA LEU A 129 2.35 8.94 -7.65
C LEU A 129 2.83 10.04 -8.61
N ALA A 130 3.60 9.66 -9.62
CA ALA A 130 4.05 10.59 -10.66
C ALA A 130 3.01 10.63 -11.79
N LEU A 131 2.36 11.78 -12.00
CA LEU A 131 1.31 11.93 -13.00
C LEU A 131 1.87 12.11 -14.43
N SER A 132 3.13 12.53 -14.57
CA SER A 132 3.75 12.84 -15.87
C SER A 132 4.62 11.73 -16.46
N GLU A 133 4.88 10.67 -15.71
CA GLU A 133 5.73 9.55 -16.12
C GLU A 133 4.93 8.26 -16.03
N GLY A 134 5.16 7.32 -16.95
CA GLY A 134 4.53 6.00 -17.06
C GLY A 134 4.75 5.03 -15.88
N GLY A 135 4.76 5.51 -14.63
CA GLY A 135 5.21 4.77 -13.44
C GLY A 135 4.08 4.38 -12.49
N LYS A 136 4.30 3.28 -11.77
CA LYS A 136 3.43 2.81 -10.67
C LYS A 136 3.61 3.68 -9.43
N MET A 137 2.70 3.57 -8.46
CA MET A 137 2.90 4.17 -7.14
C MET A 137 4.16 3.59 -6.49
N GLU A 138 5.12 4.47 -6.20
CA GLU A 138 6.34 4.14 -5.48
C GLU A 138 6.09 4.32 -3.99
N VAL A 139 5.95 3.22 -3.28
CA VAL A 139 5.80 3.22 -1.82
C VAL A 139 7.19 3.35 -1.18
N ILE A 140 7.34 4.28 -0.24
CA ILE A 140 8.59 4.66 0.44
C ILE A 140 8.58 4.14 1.88
#